data_AF-B5W2Z4-F1
#
_entry.id   AF-B5W2Z4-F1
#
_cell.length_a   1.000
_cell.length_b   1.000
_cell.length_c   1.000
_cell.angle_alpha   90.00
_cell.angle_beta   90.00
_cell.angle_gamma   90.00
#
_symmetry.space_group_name_H-M   'P 1'
#
loop_
_entity.id
_entity.type
_entity.pdbx_description
1 polymer ?
#
loop_
_entity_poly.entity_id
_entity_poly.type
_entity_poly.pdbx_seq_one_letter_code
_entity_poly.pdbx_strand_id
1 'polypeptide(L)'
;MPTKYLLDTNILIYYFNNQPEVQDVFEEIDSRQAEGFYCPITWVELLCYPGLTEKQAHQMREILRLINCVSLTDCPISGKPTPSSRPLAT
;
A
#
# COMPACT_ATOMS: atom_id res chain seq x y z
N MET A 1 17.71 -8.37 -8.38
CA MET A 1 16.87 -7.85 -7.28
C MET A 1 15.44 -7.97 -7.77
N PRO A 2 14.53 -8.63 -7.04
CA PRO A 2 13.12 -8.69 -7.43
C PRO A 2 12.51 -7.29 -7.49
N THR A 3 11.58 -7.09 -8.43
CA THR A 3 10.83 -5.83 -8.54
C THR A 3 10.02 -5.62 -7.27
N LYS A 4 9.86 -4.36 -6.84
CA LYS A 4 9.11 -4.02 -5.62
C LYS A 4 7.93 -3.14 -6.00
N TYR A 5 6.73 -3.60 -5.70
CA TYR A 5 5.49 -2.88 -5.97
C TYR A 5 4.89 -2.34 -4.68
N LEU A 6 4.61 -1.05 -4.62
CA LEU A 6 3.68 -0.50 -3.63
C LEU A 6 2.28 -0.49 -4.26
N LEU A 7 1.40 -1.34 -3.76
CA LEU A 7 0.05 -1.54 -4.28
C LEU A 7 -0.88 -0.47 -3.72
N ASP A 8 -1.42 0.34 -4.61
CA ASP A 8 -2.51 1.25 -4.30
C ASP A 8 -3.83 0.49 -4.07
N THR A 9 -4.76 1.11 -3.37
CA THR A 9 -6.11 0.57 -3.15
C THR A 9 -6.80 0.21 -4.46
N ASN A 10 -6.68 1.03 -5.51
CA ASN A 10 -7.33 0.74 -6.79
C ASN A 10 -6.79 -0.52 -7.46
N ILE A 11 -5.49 -0.79 -7.35
CA ILE A 11 -4.87 -2.01 -7.89
C ILE A 11 -5.45 -3.25 -7.21
N LEU A 12 -5.63 -3.18 -5.89
CA LEU A 12 -6.24 -4.26 -5.13
C LEU A 12 -7.73 -4.43 -5.46
N ILE A 13 -8.49 -3.35 -5.61
CA ILE A 13 -9.90 -3.40 -6.05
C ILE A 13 -10.00 -4.07 -7.43
N TYR A 14 -9.12 -3.72 -8.37
CA TYR A 14 -9.10 -4.33 -9.70
C TYR A 14 -8.81 -5.83 -9.62
N TYR A 15 -7.87 -6.23 -8.76
CA TYR A 15 -7.55 -7.64 -8.55
C TYR A 15 -8.75 -8.42 -8.00
N PHE A 16 -9.41 -7.92 -6.95
CA PHE A 16 -10.60 -8.57 -6.39
C PHE A 16 -11.79 -8.63 -7.36
N ASN A 17 -11.84 -7.72 -8.33
CA ASN A 17 -12.83 -7.69 -9.40
C ASN A 17 -12.39 -8.45 -10.66
N ASN A 18 -11.32 -9.26 -10.58
CA ASN A 18 -10.77 -10.06 -11.68
C ASN A 18 -10.49 -9.24 -12.95
N GLN A 19 -10.05 -8.00 -12.80
CA GLN A 19 -9.63 -7.18 -13.94
C GLN A 19 -8.32 -7.71 -14.50
N PRO A 20 -8.21 -7.93 -15.82
CA PRO A 20 -7.03 -8.55 -16.45
C PRO A 20 -5.77 -7.70 -16.33
N GLU A 21 -5.90 -6.37 -16.28
CA GLU A 21 -4.79 -5.40 -16.33
C GLU A 21 -3.84 -5.51 -15.14
N VAL A 22 -4.29 -6.11 -14.03
CA VAL A 22 -3.49 -6.27 -12.82
C VAL A 22 -3.03 -7.71 -12.61
N GLN A 23 -3.49 -8.69 -13.40
CA GLN A 23 -3.21 -10.11 -13.14
C GLN A 23 -1.71 -10.40 -13.15
N ASP A 24 -0.99 -9.92 -14.15
CA ASP A 24 0.46 -10.13 -14.29
C ASP A 24 1.23 -9.66 -13.03
N VAL A 25 0.81 -8.55 -12.41
CA VAL A 25 1.44 -8.04 -11.18
C VAL A 25 1.28 -9.03 -10.03
N PHE A 26 0.09 -9.61 -9.88
CA PHE A 26 -0.18 -10.57 -8.80
C PHE A 26 0.43 -11.95 -9.11
N GLU A 27 0.49 -12.37 -10.38
CA GLU A 27 1.22 -13.56 -10.79
C GLU A 27 2.73 -13.45 -10.51
N GLU A 28 3.33 -12.29 -10.76
CA GLU A 28 4.73 -12.01 -10.41
C GLU A 28 4.97 -12.09 -8.90
N ILE A 29 4.03 -11.57 -8.08
CA ILE A 29 4.12 -11.63 -6.62
C ILE A 29 3.95 -13.07 -6.12
N ASP A 30 2.95 -13.81 -6.61
CA ASP A 30 2.66 -15.19 -6.22
C ASP A 30 3.80 -16.14 -6.62
N SER A 31 4.39 -15.93 -7.80
CA SER A 31 5.56 -16.67 -8.28
C SER A 31 6.89 -16.24 -7.63
N ARG A 32 6.84 -15.29 -6.69
CA ARG A 32 8.00 -14.72 -5.97
C ARG A 32 9.04 -14.06 -6.88
N GLN A 33 8.63 -13.60 -8.06
CA GLN A 33 9.46 -12.80 -8.96
C GLN A 33 9.45 -11.32 -8.58
N ALA A 34 8.40 -10.88 -7.88
CA ALA A 34 8.27 -9.55 -7.30
C ALA A 34 7.90 -9.61 -5.81
N GLU A 35 8.14 -8.50 -5.11
CA GLU A 35 7.68 -8.28 -3.74
C GLU A 35 6.55 -7.23 -3.76
N GLY A 36 5.37 -7.62 -3.26
CA GLY A 36 4.24 -6.71 -3.07
C GLY A 36 4.27 -6.06 -1.69
N PHE A 37 3.92 -4.78 -1.64
CA PHE A 37 3.78 -3.98 -0.43
C PHE A 37 2.46 -3.24 -0.43
N TYR A 38 1.86 -3.02 0.74
CA TYR A 38 0.72 -2.11 0.93
C TYR A 38 0.92 -1.30 2.21
N CYS A 39 0.16 -0.22 2.38
CA CYS A 39 0.18 0.57 3.61
C CYS A 39 -1.10 0.36 4.44
N PRO A 40 -1.08 0.61 5.76
CA PRO A 40 -2.27 0.53 6.61
C PRO A 40 -3.47 1.36 6.10
N ILE A 41 -3.25 2.49 5.42
CA ILE A 41 -4.34 3.27 4.82
C ILE A 41 -5.06 2.48 3.74
N THR A 42 -4.32 1.75 2.90
CA THR A 42 -4.89 0.86 1.87
C THR A 42 -5.87 -0.15 2.46
N TRP A 43 -5.56 -0.70 3.64
CA TRP A 43 -6.47 -1.61 4.34
C TRP A 43 -7.78 -0.89 4.70
N VAL A 44 -7.68 0.29 5.32
CA VAL A 44 -8.86 1.07 5.75
C VAL A 44 -9.75 1.40 4.56
N GLU A 45 -9.17 1.87 3.46
CA GLU A 45 -9.91 2.21 2.25
C GLU A 45 -10.63 1.00 1.63
N LEU A 46 -9.97 -0.15 1.60
CA LEU A 46 -10.55 -1.39 1.09
C LEU A 46 -11.75 -1.88 1.93
N LEU A 47 -11.68 -1.77 3.25
CA LEU A 47 -12.80 -2.14 4.13
C LEU A 47 -13.96 -1.16 4.05
N CYS A 48 -13.70 0.09 3.68
CA CYS A 48 -14.72 1.11 3.45
C CYS A 48 -15.34 1.03 2.04
N TYR A 49 -14.92 0.07 1.20
CA TYR A 49 -15.46 -0.08 -0.14
C TYR A 49 -16.97 -0.39 -0.09
N PRO A 50 -17.82 0.39 -0.78
CA PRO A 50 -19.26 0.26 -0.66
C PRO A 50 -19.76 -1.08 -1.23
N GLY A 51 -20.75 -1.67 -0.57
CA GLY A 51 -21.35 -2.93 -1.02
C GLY A 51 -20.49 -4.18 -0.76
N LEU A 52 -19.42 -4.06 0.03
CA LEU A 52 -18.58 -5.18 0.42
C LEU A 52 -19.33 -6.13 1.36
N THR A 53 -19.45 -7.39 0.96
CA THR A 53 -19.99 -8.44 1.83
C THR A 53 -18.93 -8.89 2.84
N GLU A 54 -19.36 -9.43 3.99
CA GLU A 54 -18.45 -9.99 5.00
C GLU A 54 -17.51 -11.06 4.43
N LYS A 55 -18.00 -11.87 3.49
CA LYS A 55 -17.19 -12.89 2.81
C LYS A 55 -16.07 -12.24 1.99
N GLN A 56 -16.38 -11.21 1.22
CA GLN A 56 -15.38 -10.48 0.43
C GLN A 56 -14.38 -9.78 1.36
N ALA A 57 -14.86 -9.11 2.42
CA ALA A 57 -13.99 -8.49 3.41
C ALA A 57 -13.03 -9.49 4.06
N HIS A 58 -13.50 -10.71 4.36
CA HIS A 58 -12.66 -11.78 4.88
C HIS A 58 -11.62 -12.24 3.86
N GLN A 59 -12.01 -12.47 2.60
CA GLN A 59 -11.08 -12.85 1.53
C GLN A 59 -9.99 -11.80 1.32
N MET A 60 -10.35 -10.51 1.34
CA MET A 60 -9.40 -9.41 1.23
C MET A 60 -8.40 -9.42 2.39
N ARG A 61 -8.86 -9.66 3.63
CA ARG A 61 -7.97 -9.78 4.80
C ARG A 61 -7.00 -10.96 4.66
N GLU A 62 -7.43 -12.10 4.14
CA GLU A 62 -6.51 -13.24 3.92
C GLU A 62 -5.46 -12.92 2.87
N ILE A 63 -5.82 -12.28 1.76
CA ILE A 63 -4.86 -11.89 0.71
C ILE A 63 -3.87 -10.85 1.22
N LEU A 64 -4.34 -9.81 1.93
CA LEU A 64 -3.46 -8.78 2.50
C LEU A 64 -2.48 -9.32 3.55
N ARG A 65 -2.76 -10.47 4.19
CA ARG A 65 -1.81 -11.14 5.08
C ARG A 65 -0.63 -11.78 4.34
N LEU A 66 -0.76 -12.03 3.05
CA LEU A 66 0.29 -12.60 2.20
C LEU A 66 1.21 -11.53 1.61
N ILE A 67 0.82 -10.26 1.70
CA ILE A 67 1.54 -9.11 1.16
C ILE A 67 2.23 -8.35 2.29
N ASN A 68 3.38 -7.73 2.03
CA ASN A 68 4.12 -7.01 3.05
C ASN A 68 3.43 -5.69 3.42
N CYS A 69 3.13 -5.48 4.71
CA CYS A 69 2.62 -4.21 5.20
C CYS A 69 3.77 -3.26 5.55
N VAL A 70 3.78 -2.07 4.94
CA VAL A 70 4.72 -1.00 5.25
C VAL A 70 4.11 -0.09 6.30
N SER A 71 4.75 0.00 7.47
CA SER A 71 4.28 0.84 8.56
C SER A 71 4.26 2.32 8.16
N LEU A 72 3.17 3.01 8.52
CA LEU A 72 3.15 4.47 8.51
C LEU A 72 3.98 4.95 9.69
N THR A 73 5.08 5.62 9.39
CA THR A 73 5.88 6.31 10.38
C THR A 73 5.54 7.79 10.33
N ASP A 74 5.65 8.49 11.47
CA ASP A 74 5.61 9.94 11.54
C ASP A 74 6.83 10.51 10.80
N CYS A 75 6.77 10.50 9.46
CA CYS A 75 7.77 11.09 8.62
C CYS A 75 7.20 12.43 8.16
N PRO A 76 7.47 13.56 8.86
CA PRO A 76 7.41 14.82 8.15
C PRO A 76 8.36 14.63 6.98
N ILE A 77 7.93 14.94 5.76
CA ILE A 77 8.86 15.07 4.64
C ILE A 77 9.86 16.16 5.06
N SER A 78 10.91 15.77 5.78
CA SER A 78 11.95 16.65 6.27
C SER A 78 13.00 16.64 5.18
N GLY A 79 12.73 17.41 4.12
CA GLY A 79 13.79 18.21 3.54
C GLY A 79 14.58 18.82 4.70
N LYS A 80 15.91 18.63 4.70
CA LYS A 80 16.81 18.98 5.81
C LYS A 80 16.36 20.28 6.49
N PRO A 81 16.32 20.36 7.82
CA PRO A 81 16.08 21.63 8.48
C PRO A 81 17.15 22.61 8.01
N THR A 82 16.75 23.66 7.30
CA THR A 82 17.61 24.80 7.04
C THR A 82 17.92 25.44 8.40
N PRO A 83 19.19 25.75 8.70
CA PRO A 83 19.52 26.37 9.97
C PRO A 83 18.79 27.71 10.04
N SER A 84 17.92 27.86 11.03
CA SER A 84 17.27 29.13 11.31
C SER A 84 18.35 30.15 11.63
N SER A 85 18.44 31.18 10.80
CA SER A 85 19.16 32.41 11.11
C SER A 85 18.49 33.01 12.35
N ARG A 86 19.11 32.85 13.53
CA ARG A 86 18.76 33.66 14.70
C ARG A 86 18.90 35.14 14.30
N PRO A 87 17.91 36.01 14.56
CA PRO A 87 18.20 37.42 14.53
C PRO A 87 19.09 37.73 15.74
N LEU A 88 20.28 38.23 15.47
CA LEU A 88 21.04 38.99 16.45
C LEU A 88 20.28 40.32 16.61
N ALA A 89 19.61 40.51 17.75
CA ALA A 89 19.07 41.80 18.11
C ALA A 89 19.68 42.21 19.46
N THR A 90 20.55 43.22 19.33
CA THR A 90 21.15 44.10 20.34
C THR A 90 20.16 44.66 21.34
#